data_AF-A0A5D2TNU3-F1
#
_entry.id   AF-A0A5D2TNU3-F1
#
_cell.length_a   1.000
_cell.length_b   1.000
_cell.length_c   1.000
_cell.angle_alpha   90.00
_cell.angle_beta   90.00
_cell.angle_gamma   90.00
#
_symmetry.space_group_name_H-M   'P 1'
#
loop_
_entity.id
_entity.type
_entity.pdbx_description
1 polymer ?
#
loop_
_entity_poly.entity_id
_entity_poly.type
_entity_poly.pdbx_seq_one_letter_code
_entity_poly.pdbx_strand_id
1 'polypeptide(L)'
;MVDCIADLSDSVQKLQMSTKVMDEGTKNNDVVRVDGSDDVVRVQINDIQMWVNMALEEEETCMIALANMNVKGRVKKGIRKRIVKVAHLTSHALDLVKNFALAHNK
;
A
#
# COMPACT_ATOMS: atom_id res chain seq x y z
N MET A 1 -1.05 -20.28 -8.75
CA MET A 1 -0.95 -19.74 -10.12
C MET A 1 -0.73 -18.26 -9.96
N VAL A 2 0.37 -17.69 -10.45
CA VAL A 2 0.67 -16.26 -10.25
C VAL A 2 -0.07 -15.47 -11.33
N ASP A 3 -1.01 -14.62 -10.94
CA ASP A 3 -1.78 -13.77 -11.84
C ASP A 3 -1.51 -12.30 -11.52
N CYS A 4 -0.71 -11.67 -12.39
CA CYS A 4 -0.33 -10.27 -12.27
C CYS A 4 -1.54 -9.31 -12.18
N ILE A 5 -2.66 -9.63 -12.85
CA ILE A 5 -3.84 -8.75 -12.81
C ILE A 5 -4.52 -8.86 -11.45
N ALA A 6 -4.61 -10.07 -10.90
CA ALA A 6 -5.14 -10.29 -9.55
C ALA A 6 -4.24 -9.60 -8.51
N ASP A 7 -2.93 -9.84 -8.56
CA ASP A 7 -1.95 -9.24 -7.64
C ASP A 7 -2.02 -7.69 -7.64
N LEU A 8 -2.11 -7.06 -8.82
CA LEU A 8 -2.27 -5.59 -8.90
C LEU A 8 -3.64 -5.12 -8.39
N SER A 9 -4.69 -5.92 -8.56
CA SER A 9 -6.02 -5.57 -8.05
C SER A 9 -6.05 -5.62 -6.52
N ASP A 10 -5.40 -6.63 -5.94
CA ASP A 10 -5.27 -6.80 -4.49
C ASP A 10 -4.37 -5.70 -3.88
N SER A 11 -3.28 -5.33 -4.56
CA SER A 11 -2.45 -4.17 -4.17
C SER A 11 -3.29 -2.89 -4.14
N VAL A 12 -4.08 -2.61 -5.18
CA VAL A 12 -4.97 -1.43 -5.21
C VAL A 12 -6.01 -1.48 -4.10
N GLN A 13 -6.58 -2.65 -3.81
CA GLN A 13 -7.55 -2.81 -2.73
C GLN A 13 -6.93 -2.49 -1.36
N LYS A 14 -5.72 -2.95 -1.09
CA LYS A 14 -4.98 -2.68 0.15
C LYS A 14 -4.62 -1.21 0.31
N LEU A 15 -4.22 -0.56 -0.77
CA LEU A 15 -4.01 0.89 -0.79
C LEU A 15 -5.31 1.64 -0.51
N GLN A 16 -6.44 1.21 -1.07
CA GLN A 16 -7.74 1.80 -0.77
C GLN A 16 -8.15 1.61 0.70
N MET A 17 -7.97 0.41 1.26
CA MET A 17 -8.20 0.15 2.68
C MET A 17 -7.34 1.06 3.56
N SER A 18 -6.07 1.22 3.21
CA SER A 18 -5.15 2.13 3.89
C SER A 18 -5.68 3.57 3.90
N THR A 19 -6.10 4.09 2.74
CA THR A 19 -6.66 5.45 2.65
C THR A 19 -7.97 5.61 3.41
N LYS A 20 -8.81 4.57 3.43
CA LYS A 20 -10.09 4.58 4.14
C LYS A 20 -9.88 4.68 5.65
N VAL A 21 -8.95 3.89 6.21
CA VAL A 21 -8.63 3.96 7.65
C VAL A 21 -8.04 5.32 8.02
N MET A 22 -7.15 5.89 7.18
CA MET A 22 -6.63 7.24 7.40
C MET A 22 -7.74 8.31 7.34
N ASP A 23 -8.66 8.22 6.38
CA ASP A 23 -9.78 9.15 6.23
C ASP A 23 -10.81 9.02 7.37
N GLU A 24 -11.16 7.80 7.77
CA GLU A 24 -12.06 7.54 8.91
C GLU A 24 -11.46 8.01 10.24
N GLY A 25 -10.15 7.81 10.45
CA GLY A 25 -9.44 8.38 11.60
C GLY A 25 -9.52 9.92 11.63
N THR A 26 -9.38 10.57 10.47
CA THR A 26 -9.44 12.06 10.38
C THR A 26 -10.86 12.62 10.52
N LYS A 27 -11.90 11.91 10.06
CA LYS A 27 -13.31 12.34 10.11
C LYS A 27 -13.91 12.41 11.51
N ASN A 28 -13.46 11.55 12.42
CA ASN A 28 -13.99 11.51 13.79
C ASN A 28 -13.34 12.53 14.72
N ASN A 29 -12.49 13.44 14.21
CA ASN A 29 -11.67 14.36 15.01
C ASN A 29 -10.74 13.64 16.02
N ASP A 30 -10.54 12.33 15.84
CA ASP A 30 -9.75 11.44 16.71
C ASP A 30 -8.27 11.39 16.31
N VAL A 31 -7.90 12.04 15.21
CA VAL A 31 -6.48 12.30 14.92
C VAL A 31 -5.88 13.34 15.88
N VAL A 32 -6.69 14.10 16.64
CA VAL A 32 -6.16 14.90 17.75
C VAL A 32 -7.21 15.09 18.87
N ARG A 33 -7.23 14.19 19.85
CA ARG A 33 -7.26 14.62 21.26
C ARG A 33 -6.13 13.94 22.02
N VAL A 34 -5.12 14.77 22.29
CA VAL A 34 -4.11 14.61 23.32
C VAL A 34 -4.83 14.45 24.67
N ASP A 35 -5.27 13.23 24.99
CA ASP A 35 -5.44 12.64 26.34
C ASP A 35 -6.17 11.27 26.19
N GLY A 36 -5.44 10.16 25.96
CA GLY A 36 -5.93 8.87 26.48
C GLY A 36 -5.96 7.58 25.63
N SER A 37 -5.55 7.48 24.36
CA SER A 37 -5.27 6.13 23.81
C SER A 37 -4.37 6.11 22.57
N ASP A 38 -3.06 6.18 22.80
CA ASP A 38 -2.03 5.89 21.78
C ASP A 38 -2.19 4.49 21.15
N ASP A 39 -2.92 3.59 21.81
CA ASP A 39 -3.13 2.22 21.38
C ASP A 39 -4.00 2.11 20.12
N VAL A 40 -5.05 2.94 19.97
CA VAL A 40 -5.95 2.90 18.81
C VAL A 40 -5.26 3.44 17.55
N VAL A 41 -4.54 4.57 17.68
CA VAL A 41 -3.74 5.15 16.58
C VAL A 41 -2.65 4.17 16.16
N ARG A 42 -1.99 3.51 17.11
CA ARG A 42 -0.94 2.51 16.83
C ARG A 42 -1.49 1.26 16.12
N VAL A 43 -2.67 0.76 16.50
CA VAL A 43 -3.31 -0.37 15.81
C VAL A 43 -3.66 -0.02 14.36
N GLN A 44 -4.27 1.14 14.12
CA GLN A 44 -4.62 1.58 12.77
C GLN A 44 -3.39 1.79 11.87
N ILE A 45 -2.32 2.37 12.40
CA ILE A 45 -1.04 2.53 11.68
C ILE A 45 -0.40 1.17 11.35
N ASN A 46 -0.46 0.20 12.27
CA ASN A 46 0.10 -1.13 12.04
C ASN A 46 -0.63 -1.85 10.89
N ASP A 47 -1.96 -1.75 10.84
CA ASP A 47 -2.76 -2.33 9.75
C ASP A 47 -2.44 -1.66 8.42
N ILE A 48 -2.36 -0.33 8.39
CA ILE A 48 -1.95 0.43 7.19
C ILE A 48 -0.55 0.01 6.74
N GLN A 49 0.41 -0.07 7.66
CA GLN A 49 1.77 -0.48 7.34
C GLN A 49 1.82 -1.93 6.79
N MET A 50 1.03 -2.84 7.36
CA MET A 50 0.91 -4.21 6.85
C MET A 50 0.38 -4.21 5.41
N TRP A 51 -0.73 -3.53 5.15
CA TRP A 51 -1.34 -3.48 3.82
C TRP A 51 -0.45 -2.85 2.77
N VAL A 52 0.27 -1.78 3.10
CA VAL A 52 1.22 -1.14 2.17
C VAL A 52 2.41 -2.05 1.86
N ASN A 53 2.95 -2.79 2.84
CA ASN A 53 4.00 -3.78 2.57
C ASN A 53 3.48 -4.93 1.68
N MET A 54 2.29 -5.45 1.97
CA MET A 54 1.67 -6.49 1.14
C MET A 54 1.43 -6.01 -0.30
N ALA A 55 1.03 -4.75 -0.49
CA ALA A 55 0.85 -4.18 -1.83
C ALA A 55 2.17 -4.16 -2.63
N LEU A 56 3.30 -3.82 -1.99
CA LEU A 56 4.63 -3.89 -2.62
C LEU A 56 5.01 -5.32 -3.01
N GLU A 57 4.77 -6.28 -2.13
CA GLU A 57 5.03 -7.71 -2.40
C GLU A 57 4.21 -8.22 -3.59
N GLU A 58 2.95 -7.79 -3.72
CA GLU A 58 2.08 -8.14 -4.84
C GLU A 58 2.52 -7.50 -6.15
N GLU A 59 2.97 -6.24 -6.12
CA GLU A 59 3.52 -5.58 -7.29
C GLU A 59 4.82 -6.25 -7.77
N GLU A 60 5.67 -6.70 -6.84
CA GLU A 60 6.86 -7.51 -7.13
C GLU A 60 6.48 -8.88 -7.71
N THR A 61 5.49 -9.54 -7.12
CA THR A 61 4.97 -10.85 -7.58
C THR A 61 4.39 -10.75 -9.00
N CYS A 62 3.60 -9.71 -9.28
CA CYS A 62 3.11 -9.40 -10.62
C CYS A 62 4.27 -9.13 -11.59
N MET A 63 5.31 -8.40 -11.16
CA MET A 63 6.48 -8.15 -12.00
C MET A 63 7.19 -9.46 -12.42
N ILE A 64 7.26 -10.43 -11.51
CA ILE A 64 7.77 -11.79 -11.77
C ILE A 64 6.83 -12.54 -12.73
N ALA A 65 5.51 -12.50 -12.48
CA ALA A 65 4.52 -13.17 -13.34
C ALA A 65 4.54 -12.61 -14.78
N LEU A 66 4.65 -11.30 -14.93
CA LEU A 66 4.73 -10.62 -16.23
C LEU A 66 5.91 -11.15 -17.06
N ALA A 67 7.03 -11.53 -16.43
CA ALA A 67 8.17 -12.12 -17.11
C ALA A 67 7.80 -13.41 -17.85
N ASN A 68 6.82 -14.16 -17.34
CA ASN A 68 6.36 -15.44 -17.90
C ASN A 68 5.12 -15.31 -18.80
N MET A 69 4.50 -14.13 -18.90
CA MET A 69 3.32 -13.91 -19.75
C MET A 69 3.64 -13.93 -21.25
N ASN A 70 2.82 -14.65 -22.01
CA ASN A 70 2.86 -14.68 -23.48
C ASN A 70 2.09 -13.50 -24.09
N VAL A 71 2.66 -12.30 -24.00
CA VAL A 71 2.11 -11.07 -24.59
C VAL A 71 3.13 -10.37 -25.47
N LYS A 72 2.66 -9.59 -26.46
CA LYS A 72 3.54 -8.83 -27.37
C LYS A 72 4.51 -7.94 -26.57
N GLY A 73 5.78 -7.88 -26.98
CA GLY A 73 6.83 -7.16 -26.25
C GLY A 73 6.52 -5.68 -25.97
N ARG A 74 5.85 -4.97 -26.90
CA ARG A 74 5.39 -3.59 -26.68
C ARG A 74 4.38 -3.49 -25.53
N VAL A 75 3.44 -4.43 -25.45
CA VAL A 75 2.44 -4.50 -24.39
C VAL A 75 3.13 -4.82 -23.06
N LYS A 76 4.02 -5.81 -23.03
CA LYS A 76 4.82 -6.18 -21.85
C LYS A 76 5.59 -4.99 -21.28
N LYS A 77 6.24 -4.18 -22.14
CA LYS A 77 6.94 -2.95 -21.73
C LYS A 77 5.99 -1.91 -21.14
N GLY A 78 4.78 -1.77 -21.70
CA GLY A 78 3.74 -0.90 -21.17
C GLY A 78 3.27 -1.31 -19.78
N ILE A 79 3.01 -2.61 -19.58
CA ILE A 79 2.60 -3.16 -18.27
C ILE A 79 3.72 -2.97 -17.25
N ARG A 80 4.97 -3.34 -17.58
CA ARG A 80 6.14 -3.14 -16.70
C ARG A 80 6.26 -1.69 -16.21
N LYS A 81 6.10 -0.71 -17.10
CA LYS A 81 6.15 0.71 -16.72
C LYS A 81 5.07 1.10 -15.71
N ARG A 82 3.87 0.50 -15.81
CA ARG A 82 2.77 0.75 -14.86
C ARG A 82 3.07 0.11 -13.52
N ILE A 83 3.50 -1.15 -13.48
CA ILE A 83 3.88 -1.84 -12.23
C ILE A 83 4.95 -1.04 -11.48
N VAL A 84 6.04 -0.66 -12.17
CA VAL A 84 7.12 0.15 -11.58
C VAL A 84 6.61 1.49 -11.04
N LYS A 85 5.66 2.13 -11.74
CA LYS A 85 5.07 3.38 -11.27
C LYS A 85 4.25 3.18 -10.00
N VAL A 86 3.45 2.12 -9.93
CA VAL A 86 2.66 1.80 -8.73
C VAL A 86 3.60 1.50 -7.56
N ALA A 87 4.60 0.62 -7.74
CA ALA A 87 5.60 0.31 -6.72
C ALA A 87 6.37 1.50 -6.18
N HIS A 88 6.70 2.46 -7.04
CA HIS A 88 7.31 3.71 -6.58
C HIS A 88 6.35 4.52 -5.69
N LEU A 89 5.08 4.63 -6.06
CA LEU A 89 4.08 5.35 -5.25
C LEU A 89 3.79 4.61 -3.93
N THR A 90 3.67 3.29 -3.96
CA THR A 90 3.49 2.45 -2.78
C THR A 90 4.70 2.57 -1.83
N SER A 91 5.93 2.63 -2.36
CA SER A 91 7.13 2.87 -1.57
C SER A 91 7.10 4.24 -0.88
N HIS A 92 6.69 5.29 -1.59
CA HIS A 92 6.50 6.61 -0.98
C HIS A 92 5.41 6.60 0.11
N ALA A 93 4.31 5.87 -0.10
CA ALA A 93 3.27 5.72 0.91
C ALA A 93 3.81 5.02 2.16
N LEU A 94 4.64 3.99 2.00
CA LEU A 94 5.27 3.28 3.13
C LEU A 94 6.14 4.22 3.97
N ASP A 95 6.94 5.07 3.32
CA ASP A 95 7.78 6.05 4.02
C ASP A 95 6.93 7.06 4.80
N LEU A 96 5.83 7.54 4.21
CA LEU A 96 4.89 8.44 4.90
C LEU A 96 4.28 7.76 6.14
N VAL A 97 3.81 6.52 6.01
CA VAL A 97 3.22 5.76 7.11
C VAL A 97 4.22 5.52 8.24
N LYS A 98 5.46 5.13 7.91
CA LYS A 98 6.54 4.95 8.89
C LYS A 98 6.87 6.26 9.63
N ASN A 99 6.97 7.37 8.89
CA ASN A 99 7.26 8.68 9.49
C ASN A 99 6.12 9.14 10.41
N PHE A 100 4.86 8.91 10.00
CA PHE A 100 3.70 9.20 10.83
C PHE A 100 3.70 8.34 12.11
N ALA A 101 3.97 7.04 12.00
CA ALA A 101 4.11 6.14 13.15
C ALA A 101 5.17 6.64 14.16
N LEU A 102 6.34 7.06 13.67
CA LEU A 102 7.42 7.58 14.50
C LEU A 102 7.05 8.88 15.21
N ALA A 103 6.29 9.77 14.55
CA ALA A 103 5.85 11.03 15.14
C ALA A 103 4.83 10.83 16.28
N HIS A 104 4.04 9.75 16.22
CA HIS A 104 2.96 9.45 17.17
C HIS A 104 3.32 8.41 18.24
N ASN A 105 4.52 7.82 18.22
CA ASN A 105 5.03 6.89 19.25
C ASN A 105 5.85 7.60 20.34
N LYS A 106 5.53 8.86 20.68
CA LYS A 106 6.30 9.70 21.61
C LYS A 106 5.49 10.11 22.81
#